data_AF-A0A7L2Q5F6-F1
#
_entry.id   AF-A0A7L2Q5F6-F1
#
_cell.length_a   1.000
_cell.length_b   1.000
_cell.length_c   1.000
_cell.angle_alpha   90.00
_cell.angle_beta   90.00
_cell.angle_gamma   90.00
#
_symmetry.space_group_name_H-M   'P 1'
#
loop_
_entity.id
_entity.type
_entity.pdbx_description
1 polymer ?
#
loop_
_entity_poly.entity_id
_entity_poly.type
_entity_poly.pdbx_seq_one_letter_code
_entity_poly.pdbx_strand_id
1 'polypeptide(L)'
;MDGTNRTEPWQRSLQALLSALNQTLHGAVPCPGPAPATGATRGDPAGRNANAYMYILFVMTLFAATVGSLILGYTRSRKVDKRSDPYHVYIKNRVSMI
;
A
#
# COMPACT_ATOMS: atom_id res chain seq x y z
N MET A 1 -25.54 29.32 41.02
CA MET A 1 -25.08 28.09 40.33
C MET A 1 -24.80 28.54 38.91
N ASP A 2 -23.56 28.93 38.59
CA ASP A 2 -23.26 29.68 37.34
C ASP A 2 -21.93 29.22 36.72
N GLY A 3 -21.77 27.89 36.56
CA GLY A 3 -20.56 27.28 35.99
C GLY A 3 -20.66 26.90 34.51
N THR A 4 -21.87 26.76 33.95
CA THR A 4 -22.09 26.10 32.65
C THR A 4 -21.94 27.04 31.44
N ASN A 5 -22.08 28.36 31.62
CA ASN A 5 -22.08 29.32 30.52
C ASN A 5 -20.68 29.67 29.95
N ARG A 6 -19.59 29.29 30.64
CA ARG A 6 -18.22 29.62 30.19
C ARG A 6 -17.63 28.63 29.19
N THR A 7 -18.10 27.39 29.16
CA THR A 7 -17.57 26.36 28.24
C THR A 7 -18.22 26.42 26.87
N GLU A 8 -19.46 26.89 26.77
CA GLU A 8 -20.17 27.01 25.50
C GLU A 8 -19.49 27.90 24.45
N PRO A 9 -19.00 29.13 24.78
CA PRO A 9 -18.31 29.96 23.78
C PRO A 9 -17.01 29.33 23.31
N TRP A 10 -16.29 28.65 24.20
CA TRP A 10 -15.07 27.91 23.86
C TRP A 10 -15.36 26.72 22.94
N GLN A 11 -16.41 25.95 23.24
CA GLN A 11 -16.88 24.84 22.40
C GLN A 11 -17.29 25.32 21.01
N ARG A 12 -18.04 26.42 20.90
CA ARG A 12 -18.41 27.01 19.60
C ARG A 12 -17.20 27.46 18.79
N SER A 13 -16.21 28.08 19.45
CA SER A 13 -14.96 28.50 18.80
C SER A 13 -14.16 27.31 18.28
N LEU A 14 -14.04 26.25 19.08
CA LEU A 14 -13.35 25.03 18.70
C LEU A 14 -14.06 24.31 17.55
N GLN A 15 -15.38 24.29 17.55
CA GLN A 15 -16.18 23.69 16.48
C GLN A 15 -16.11 24.49 15.17
N ALA A 16 -16.03 25.83 15.24
CA ALA A 16 -15.79 26.69 14.09
C ALA A 16 -14.40 26.49 13.49
N LEU A 17 -13.37 26.30 14.33
CA LEU A 17 -12.02 26.00 13.85
C LEU A 17 -11.94 24.63 13.18
N LEU A 18 -12.56 23.60 13.78
CA LEU A 18 -12.60 22.26 13.19
C LEU A 18 -13.36 22.23 11.86
N SER A 19 -14.48 22.96 11.74
CA SER A 19 -15.23 23.01 10.49
C SER A 19 -14.48 23.77 9.39
N ALA A 20 -13.79 24.86 9.73
CA ALA A 20 -12.94 25.60 8.80
C ALA A 20 -11.72 24.76 8.36
N LEU A 21 -11.11 24.02 9.28
CA LEU A 21 -10.01 23.09 8.96
C LEU A 21 -10.50 21.98 8.03
N ASN A 22 -11.67 21.40 8.31
CA ASN A 22 -12.28 20.37 7.48
C ASN A 22 -12.59 20.91 6.08
N GLN A 23 -13.15 22.12 5.98
CA GLN A 23 -13.40 22.79 4.70
C GLN A 23 -12.11 23.13 3.96
N THR A 24 -11.02 23.41 4.66
CA THR A 24 -9.71 23.66 4.04
C THR A 24 -9.08 22.37 3.55
N LEU A 25 -9.17 21.28 4.32
CA LEU A 25 -8.68 19.96 3.91
C LEU A 25 -9.48 19.39 2.73
N HIS A 26 -10.80 19.58 2.72
CA HIS A 26 -11.67 19.17 1.62
C HIS A 26 -11.70 20.18 0.45
N GLY A 27 -11.36 21.45 0.70
CA GLY A 27 -11.46 22.56 -0.25
C GLY A 27 -10.12 23.12 -0.74
N ALA A 28 -8.97 22.57 -0.31
CA ALA A 28 -7.65 22.95 -0.84
C ALA A 28 -7.45 22.55 -2.31
N VAL A 29 -8.44 21.92 -2.97
CA VAL A 29 -8.48 21.79 -4.43
C VAL A 29 -9.93 21.95 -4.91
N PRO A 30 -10.40 23.19 -5.08
CA PRO A 30 -10.75 23.56 -6.45
C PRO A 30 -10.17 24.93 -6.76
N CYS A 31 -9.11 24.95 -7.56
CA CYS A 31 -8.78 26.14 -8.33
C CYS A 31 -10.04 26.58 -9.09
N PRO A 32 -10.53 27.82 -8.95
CA PRO A 32 -11.50 28.37 -9.88
C PRO A 32 -10.73 28.76 -11.15
N GLY A 33 -10.40 27.76 -11.96
CA GLY A 33 -9.94 27.95 -13.33
C GLY A 33 -11.15 28.27 -14.21
N PRO A 34 -11.12 29.34 -15.03
CA PRO A 34 -12.21 29.62 -15.96
C PRO A 34 -12.29 28.49 -17.00
N ALA A 35 -13.43 27.81 -17.09
CA ALA A 35 -13.79 27.01 -18.26
C ALA A 35 -14.31 27.94 -19.38
N PRO A 36 -14.34 27.55 -20.68
CA PRO A 36 -14.21 26.19 -21.20
C PRO A 36 -13.31 26.06 -22.44
N ALA A 37 -12.66 24.91 -22.62
CA ALA A 37 -12.20 24.46 -23.93
C ALA A 37 -12.38 22.94 -24.02
N THR A 38 -13.44 22.57 -24.75
CA THR A 38 -13.58 21.38 -25.59
C THR A 38 -12.35 20.49 -25.69
N GLY A 39 -12.47 19.25 -25.22
CA GLY A 39 -11.56 18.18 -25.63
C GLY A 39 -11.25 17.17 -24.54
N ALA A 40 -11.72 15.94 -24.76
CA ALA A 40 -11.41 14.72 -24.03
C ALA A 40 -11.95 14.66 -22.59
N THR A 41 -13.12 14.05 -22.47
CA THR A 41 -13.56 13.31 -21.28
C THR A 41 -12.55 12.20 -20.99
N ARG A 42 -11.40 12.57 -20.42
CA ARG A 42 -10.45 11.62 -19.85
C ARG A 42 -11.13 11.14 -18.57
N GLY A 43 -11.60 9.90 -18.62
CA GLY A 43 -12.36 9.26 -17.54
C GLY A 43 -11.72 9.56 -16.18
N ASP A 44 -12.54 10.10 -15.30
CA ASP A 44 -12.17 10.44 -13.94
C ASP A 44 -11.53 9.21 -13.25
N PRO A 45 -10.24 9.27 -12.85
CA PRO A 45 -9.59 8.12 -12.25
C PRO A 45 -10.10 7.85 -10.83
N ALA A 46 -10.81 8.77 -10.15
CA ALA A 46 -11.11 8.62 -8.73
C ALA A 46 -11.97 7.38 -8.41
N GLY A 47 -12.87 6.99 -9.32
CA GLY A 47 -13.72 5.80 -9.17
C GLY A 47 -13.05 4.46 -9.51
N ARG A 48 -11.96 4.46 -10.28
CA ARG A 48 -11.20 3.23 -10.63
C ARG A 48 -10.35 2.70 -9.46
N ASN A 49 -10.20 3.52 -8.42
CA ASN A 49 -9.20 3.35 -7.37
C ASN A 49 -9.73 2.61 -6.14
N ALA A 50 -11.04 2.65 -5.91
CA ALA A 50 -11.66 2.02 -4.74
C ALA A 50 -11.41 0.51 -4.70
N ASN A 51 -11.43 -0.15 -5.87
CA ASN A 51 -11.15 -1.57 -6.02
C ASN A 51 -9.66 -1.87 -6.29
N ALA A 52 -8.86 -0.86 -6.64
CA ALA A 52 -7.43 -1.03 -6.89
C ALA A 52 -6.67 -1.39 -5.63
N TYR A 53 -7.12 -0.91 -4.46
CA TYR A 53 -6.54 -1.29 -3.17
C TYR A 53 -6.65 -2.80 -2.91
N MET A 54 -7.79 -3.42 -3.21
CA MET A 54 -7.96 -4.88 -3.09
C MET A 54 -7.02 -5.64 -4.02
N TYR A 55 -6.84 -5.14 -5.25
CA TYR A 55 -5.90 -5.73 -6.21
C TYR A 55 -4.44 -5.64 -5.72
N ILE A 56 -4.03 -4.50 -5.16
CA ILE A 56 -2.67 -4.31 -4.62
C ILE A 56 -2.41 -5.28 -3.45
N LEU A 57 -3.36 -5.44 -2.53
CA LEU A 57 -3.25 -6.41 -1.43
C LEU A 57 -3.17 -7.86 -1.94
N PHE A 58 -3.96 -8.19 -2.97
CA PHE A 58 -3.93 -9.50 -3.59
C PHE A 58 -2.58 -9.79 -4.25
N VAL A 59 -2.02 -8.82 -4.99
CA VAL A 59 -0.70 -8.94 -5.61
C VAL A 59 0.41 -9.09 -4.56
N MET A 60 0.32 -8.42 -3.42
CA MET A 60 1.28 -8.58 -2.32
C MET A 60 1.27 -10.02 -1.77
N THR A 61 0.08 -10.62 -1.65
CA THR A 61 -0.07 -12.02 -1.25
C THR A 61 0.49 -12.98 -2.30
N LEU A 62 0.17 -12.75 -3.58
CA LEU A 62 0.71 -13.55 -4.69
C LEU A 62 2.23 -13.47 -4.77
N PHE A 63 2.81 -12.29 -4.51
CA PHE A 63 4.25 -12.11 -4.47
C PHE A 63 4.91 -12.96 -3.38
N ALA A 64 4.39 -12.91 -2.14
CA ALA A 64 4.88 -13.75 -1.04
C ALA A 64 4.76 -15.24 -1.37
N ALA A 65 3.62 -15.67 -1.93
CA ALA A 65 3.41 -17.05 -2.37
C ALA A 65 4.37 -17.45 -3.50
N THR A 66 4.70 -16.54 -4.42
CA THR A 66 5.63 -16.78 -5.53
C THR A 66 7.05 -16.97 -5.03
N VAL A 67 7.52 -16.11 -4.10
CA VAL A 67 8.83 -16.26 -3.47
C VAL A 67 8.92 -17.58 -2.70
N GLY A 68 7.89 -17.91 -1.90
CA GLY A 68 7.82 -19.20 -1.19
C GLY A 68 7.80 -20.40 -2.14
N SER A 69 7.04 -20.30 -3.23
CA SER A 69 6.96 -21.34 -4.27
C SER A 69 8.25 -21.48 -5.06
N LEU A 70 9.03 -20.40 -5.23
CA LEU A 70 10.34 -20.44 -5.89
C LEU A 70 11.35 -21.23 -5.05
N ILE A 71 11.38 -20.99 -3.74
CA ILE A 71 12.23 -21.73 -2.79
C ILE A 71 11.77 -23.19 -2.73
N LEU A 72 10.46 -23.44 -2.61
CA LEU A 72 9.91 -24.80 -2.61
C LEU A 72 10.14 -25.50 -3.96
N GLY A 73 10.09 -24.78 -5.07
CA GLY A 73 10.45 -25.28 -6.39
C GLY A 73 11.92 -25.67 -6.47
N TYR A 74 12.81 -24.87 -5.87
CA TYR A 74 14.23 -25.19 -5.82
C TYR A 74 14.51 -26.43 -4.95
N THR A 75 13.80 -26.61 -3.84
CA THR A 75 14.01 -27.76 -2.93
C THR A 75 13.27 -29.03 -3.35
N ARG A 76 12.08 -28.91 -3.95
CA ARG A 76 11.20 -30.06 -4.30
C ARG A 76 11.12 -30.34 -5.80
N SER A 77 11.16 -29.32 -6.66
CA SER A 77 10.95 -29.46 -8.11
C SER A 77 12.26 -29.70 -8.88
N ARG A 78 13.38 -29.10 -8.46
CA ARG A 78 14.70 -29.45 -9.00
C ARG A 78 15.21 -30.76 -8.40
N LYS A 79 14.74 -31.88 -8.93
CA LYS A 79 15.45 -33.17 -8.82
C LYS A 79 16.70 -33.11 -9.70
N VAL A 80 17.70 -32.35 -9.26
CA VAL A 80 19.06 -32.47 -9.78
C VAL A 80 19.60 -33.77 -9.22
N ASP A 81 19.88 -34.74 -10.09
CA ASP A 81 20.59 -35.96 -9.72
C ASP A 81 21.87 -35.54 -8.97
N LYS A 82 21.89 -35.81 -7.67
CA LYS A 82 23.00 -35.44 -6.81
C LYS A 82 24.20 -36.27 -7.23
N ARG A 83 25.14 -35.67 -7.96
CA ARG A 83 26.36 -36.32 -8.47
C ARG A 83 27.30 -36.78 -7.35
N SER A 84 27.08 -36.34 -6.12
CA SER A 84 27.83 -36.77 -4.93
C SER A 84 26.94 -36.79 -3.69
N ASP A 85 27.11 -37.81 -2.85
CA ASP A 85 26.49 -37.92 -1.54
C ASP A 85 26.70 -36.63 -0.71
N PRO A 86 25.67 -36.11 0.00
CA PRO A 86 25.75 -34.88 0.79
C PRO A 86 26.95 -34.82 1.76
N TYR A 87 27.41 -35.96 2.26
CA TYR A 87 28.54 -36.04 3.19
C TYR A 87 29.90 -36.05 2.49
N HIS A 88 29.96 -36.45 1.23
CA HIS A 88 31.21 -36.52 0.46
C HIS A 88 31.74 -35.12 0.08
N VAL A 89 30.90 -34.09 0.07
CA VAL A 89 31.30 -32.70 -0.23
C VAL A 89 32.21 -32.12 0.85
N TYR A 90 31.97 -32.45 2.12
CA TYR A 90 32.75 -31.94 3.25
C TYR A 90 34.06 -32.71 3.49
N ILE A 91 34.18 -33.91 2.93
CA ILE A 91 35.36 -34.78 3.07
C ILE A 91 36.44 -34.39 2.05
N LYS A 92 36.08 -33.75 0.93
CA LYS A 92 37.03 -33.34 -0.10
C LYS A 92 37.53 -31.92 0.16
N ASN A 93 38.81 -31.77 0.46
CA ASN A 93 39.52 -30.48 0.65
C ASN A 93 39.67 -29.68 -0.67
N ARG A 94 38.57 -29.42 -1.37
CA ARG A 94 38.52 -28.63 -2.61
C ARG A 94 37.34 -27.68 -2.46
N VAL A 95 37.62 -26.38 -2.48
CA VAL A 95 36.72 -25.20 -2.37
C VAL A 95 35.22 -25.54 -2.45
N SER A 96 34.51 -25.30 -1.34
CA SER A 96 33.04 -25.35 -1.27
C SER A 96 32.46 -24.36 -2.27
N MET A 97 31.78 -24.87 -3.30
CA MET A 97 31.01 -24.05 -4.23
C MET A 97 29.52 -24.34 -3.97
N ILE A 98 28.79 -23.28 -3.64
CA ILE A 98 27.34 -23.24 -3.38
C ILE A 98 26.56 -23.43 -4.68
#